data_AF-A0A959FRH7-F1
#
_entry.id   AF-A0A959FRH7-F1
#
_cell.length_a   1.000
_cell.length_b   1.000
_cell.length_c   1.000
_cell.angle_alpha   90.00
_cell.angle_beta   90.00
_cell.angle_gamma   90.00
#
_symmetry.space_group_name_H-M   'P 1'
#
loop_
_entity.id
_entity.type
_entity.pdbx_description
1 polymer ?
#
loop_
_entity_poly.entity_id
_entity_poly.type
_entity_poly.pdbx_seq_one_letter_code
_entity_poly.pdbx_strand_id
1 'polypeptide(L)'
;TRFDFVVPDGSNGFFLIRLFNTRRTPGSALNTGFTNFKMLRPGYTDDSQLFHQPFLDILDSIHFTAIRYMVFTGTNGRDPDFPFLTNWDDRKLPTDASQAALSTIQKNGGACWEHVIQLANLTQTDAWINIPVSANGNYITQLATMLLNDLDPNLNIYVESSNEVWNTAPGFEQTFYNIDEANALGITEQENHARRTIQLAQQFESVFGAGSLNNRIRVVLCSHRPMLKWWVQPMLDYIDNTYGAPSDYLYAIGCQTYFSGGADAGESVDDILADCHTSITNQINDTGVNEAGRMQWIAKGEAYNLPGVFVSYEGGPDHGGGSTTNMANRILAERSEGMCAEMRYNLDDAFIQLGGTLAMQFTLTSSYNRYGSWGLTDDVTDPHRNYKFGCLQELLPGAPTVVETITKTETAINVLPNPSMGQFELFFSLDQPAICSAELYNAQGERLFPLFTNQPFQIGQHAIPVDASSTLTTGLYLLQLQIGHKIMTKKVVLVK
;
A
#
# COMPACT_ATOMS: atom_id res chain seq x y z
N THR A 1 -21.75 2.39 29.07
CA THR A 1 -22.96 1.83 28.44
C THR A 1 -22.62 1.42 27.04
N ARG A 2 -23.08 0.24 26.61
CA ARG A 2 -22.97 -0.25 25.24
C ARG A 2 -24.37 -0.58 24.74
N PHE A 3 -24.66 -0.22 23.49
CA PHE A 3 -25.92 -0.53 22.83
C PHE A 3 -25.66 -0.68 21.33
N ASP A 4 -26.50 -1.46 20.66
CA ASP A 4 -26.44 -1.59 19.21
C ASP A 4 -27.20 -0.44 18.56
N PHE A 5 -26.54 0.25 17.63
CA PHE A 5 -27.17 1.26 16.79
C PHE A 5 -27.74 0.57 15.55
N VAL A 6 -29.02 0.17 15.62
CA VAL A 6 -29.69 -0.55 14.53
C VAL A 6 -30.20 0.45 13.49
N VAL A 7 -29.71 0.30 12.27
CA VAL A 7 -30.14 1.07 11.10
C VAL A 7 -31.24 0.28 10.37
N PRO A 8 -32.48 0.81 10.27
CA PRO A 8 -33.56 0.13 9.55
C PRO A 8 -33.33 0.06 8.04
N ASP A 9 -33.82 -1.00 7.42
CA ASP A 9 -33.86 -1.13 5.96
C ASP A 9 -34.61 0.05 5.31
N GLY A 10 -34.07 0.56 4.19
CA GLY A 10 -34.64 1.70 3.47
C GLY A 10 -34.33 3.08 4.07
N SER A 11 -33.52 3.16 5.13
CA SER A 11 -32.97 4.43 5.58
C SER A 11 -31.96 4.96 4.55
N ASN A 12 -32.09 6.22 4.15
CA ASN A 12 -31.23 6.87 3.14
C ASN A 12 -29.78 7.14 3.61
N GLY A 13 -29.27 6.36 4.59
CA GLY A 13 -27.86 6.34 4.99
C GLY A 13 -27.35 7.48 5.89
N PHE A 14 -28.13 8.52 6.16
CA PHE A 14 -27.71 9.62 7.04
C PHE A 14 -28.33 9.53 8.43
N PHE A 15 -27.47 9.46 9.46
CA PHE A 15 -27.89 9.37 10.86
C PHE A 15 -27.22 10.45 11.70
N LEU A 16 -27.99 11.00 12.65
CA LEU A 16 -27.50 11.99 13.61
C LEU A 16 -27.68 11.44 15.02
N ILE A 17 -26.57 11.31 15.74
CA ILE A 17 -26.59 11.02 17.18
C ILE A 17 -26.49 12.36 17.91
N ARG A 18 -27.54 12.72 18.65
CA ARG A 18 -27.55 13.90 19.53
C ARG A 18 -27.57 13.45 20.98
N LEU A 19 -26.60 13.93 21.74
CA LEU A 19 -26.43 13.59 23.16
C LEU A 19 -26.78 14.81 24.00
N PHE A 20 -27.76 14.67 24.91
CA PHE A 20 -28.23 15.72 25.81
C PHE A 20 -27.96 15.34 27.26
N ASN A 21 -27.88 16.32 28.17
CA ASN A 21 -27.75 16.09 29.61
C ASN A 21 -26.54 15.23 30.00
N THR A 22 -25.45 15.32 29.24
CA THR A 22 -24.26 14.47 29.40
C THR A 22 -23.47 14.82 30.66
N ARG A 23 -22.81 13.84 31.25
CA ARG A 23 -21.95 14.00 32.44
C ARG A 23 -20.66 13.21 32.23
N ARG A 24 -19.49 13.81 32.52
CA ARG A 24 -18.19 13.13 32.35
C ARG A 24 -18.04 11.95 33.31
N THR A 25 -18.51 12.12 34.53
CA THR A 25 -18.58 11.10 35.58
C THR A 25 -19.95 11.15 36.25
N PRO A 26 -20.37 10.10 36.99
CA PRO A 26 -21.67 10.11 37.68
C PRO A 26 -21.89 11.33 38.61
N GLY A 27 -20.81 11.83 39.21
CA GLY A 27 -20.82 13.01 40.09
C GLY A 27 -20.63 14.37 39.38
N SER A 28 -20.36 14.38 38.07
CA SER A 28 -20.22 15.63 37.32
C SER A 28 -21.57 16.35 37.15
N ALA A 29 -21.54 17.68 37.06
CA ALA A 29 -22.72 18.46 36.70
C ALA A 29 -23.25 18.08 35.30
N LEU A 30 -24.53 18.36 35.05
CA LEU A 30 -25.14 18.20 33.73
C LEU A 30 -24.41 19.06 32.67
N ASN A 31 -24.38 18.56 31.44
CA ASN A 31 -23.76 19.19 30.26
C ASN A 31 -22.25 19.39 30.37
N THR A 32 -21.57 18.59 31.20
CA THR A 32 -20.10 18.60 31.29
C THR A 32 -19.42 17.79 30.17
N GLY A 33 -20.21 17.08 29.35
CA GLY A 33 -19.73 16.24 28.25
C GLY A 33 -19.62 14.77 28.63
N PHE A 34 -18.94 13.99 27.80
CA PHE A 34 -18.59 12.58 28.04
C PHE A 34 -17.17 12.34 27.51
N THR A 35 -16.59 11.20 27.87
CA THR A 35 -15.28 10.76 27.37
C THR A 35 -15.39 9.33 26.87
N ASN A 36 -14.40 8.87 26.11
CA ASN A 36 -14.28 7.49 25.65
C ASN A 36 -15.49 6.97 24.84
N PHE A 37 -16.07 7.83 23.99
CA PHE A 37 -17.08 7.39 23.03
C PHE A 37 -16.42 6.65 21.88
N LYS A 38 -16.94 5.46 21.58
CA LYS A 38 -16.48 4.61 20.49
C LYS A 38 -17.69 4.15 19.69
N MET A 39 -17.58 4.24 18.37
CA MET A 39 -18.57 3.71 17.44
C MET A 39 -17.89 2.59 16.65
N LEU A 40 -18.37 1.37 16.82
CA LEU A 40 -17.82 0.18 16.17
C LEU A 40 -18.57 -0.08 14.87
N ARG A 41 -17.86 -0.58 13.85
CA ARG A 41 -18.49 -1.03 12.61
C ARG A 41 -19.39 -2.25 12.89
N PRO A 42 -20.41 -2.52 12.06
CA PRO A 42 -21.18 -3.76 12.16
C PRO A 42 -20.27 -5.00 12.16
N GLY A 43 -20.59 -5.97 13.01
CA GLY A 43 -19.79 -7.20 13.19
C GLY A 43 -18.71 -7.14 14.27
N TYR A 44 -18.41 -5.96 14.84
CA TYR A 44 -17.39 -5.79 15.88
C TYR A 44 -18.03 -5.70 17.25
N THR A 45 -17.54 -6.50 18.20
CA THR A 45 -18.06 -6.51 19.57
C THR A 45 -17.21 -5.75 20.58
N ASP A 46 -15.99 -5.38 20.22
CA ASP A 46 -15.14 -4.50 21.01
C ASP A 46 -14.19 -3.75 20.06
N ASP A 47 -13.32 -2.94 20.63
CA ASP A 47 -12.31 -2.15 19.92
C ASP A 47 -10.91 -2.77 20.00
N SER A 48 -10.79 -4.05 20.34
CA SER A 48 -9.49 -4.75 20.35
C SER A 48 -8.86 -4.78 18.96
N GLN A 49 -9.71 -4.87 17.92
CA GLN A 49 -9.29 -4.78 16.54
C GLN A 49 -9.35 -3.33 16.04
N LEU A 50 -8.19 -2.70 15.94
CA LEU A 50 -8.08 -1.30 15.51
C LEU A 50 -8.47 -1.10 14.03
N PHE A 51 -8.01 -2.00 13.15
CA PHE A 51 -8.21 -1.90 11.71
C PHE A 51 -9.32 -2.83 11.24
N HIS A 52 -10.12 -2.35 10.30
CA HIS A 52 -11.21 -3.13 9.71
C HIS A 52 -10.68 -4.37 8.98
N GLN A 53 -11.14 -5.56 9.32
CA GLN A 53 -10.64 -6.83 8.77
C GLN A 53 -10.66 -6.87 7.23
N PRO A 54 -11.78 -6.56 6.53
CA PRO A 54 -11.78 -6.52 5.07
C PRO A 54 -10.71 -5.58 4.46
N PHE A 55 -10.34 -4.51 5.16
CA PHE A 55 -9.26 -3.62 4.71
C PHE A 55 -7.88 -4.28 4.85
N LEU A 56 -7.65 -5.03 5.94
CA LEU A 56 -6.43 -5.81 6.13
C LEU A 56 -6.35 -6.97 5.11
N ASP A 57 -7.45 -7.67 4.87
CA ASP A 57 -7.51 -8.81 3.96
C ASP A 57 -7.09 -8.41 2.54
N ILE A 58 -7.56 -7.25 2.05
CA ILE A 58 -7.18 -6.79 0.71
C ILE A 58 -5.72 -6.30 0.63
N LEU A 59 -5.17 -5.71 1.71
CA LEU A 59 -3.76 -5.33 1.77
C LEU A 59 -2.87 -6.57 1.73
N ASP A 60 -3.20 -7.57 2.53
CA ASP A 60 -2.49 -8.85 2.55
C ASP A 60 -2.58 -9.54 1.18
N SER A 61 -3.74 -9.52 0.53
CA SER A 61 -3.94 -10.23 -0.74
C SER A 61 -3.10 -9.74 -1.94
N ILE A 62 -2.61 -8.50 -1.92
CA ILE A 62 -1.77 -7.93 -2.99
C ILE A 62 -0.27 -8.03 -2.64
N HIS A 63 0.06 -8.18 -1.34
CA HIS A 63 1.44 -8.18 -0.83
C HIS A 63 2.28 -6.99 -1.34
N PHE A 64 1.79 -5.77 -1.11
CA PHE A 64 2.51 -4.54 -1.48
C PHE A 64 3.90 -4.49 -0.83
N THR A 65 4.91 -4.07 -1.59
CA THR A 65 6.26 -3.82 -1.03
C THR A 65 6.23 -2.72 0.04
N ALA A 66 5.51 -1.63 -0.22
CA ALA A 66 5.47 -0.46 0.64
C ALA A 66 4.10 0.22 0.67
N ILE A 67 3.79 0.91 1.76
CA ILE A 67 2.65 1.81 1.88
C ILE A 67 3.16 3.23 2.15
N ARG A 68 2.73 4.20 1.33
CA ARG A 68 2.98 5.63 1.56
C ARG A 68 1.85 6.24 2.37
N TYR A 69 2.19 6.66 3.59
CA TYR A 69 1.24 7.11 4.61
C TYR A 69 0.89 8.60 4.53
N MET A 70 1.19 9.27 3.41
CA MET A 70 1.02 10.70 3.18
C MET A 70 -0.40 11.19 3.53
N VAL A 71 -1.42 10.55 2.94
CA VAL A 71 -2.84 10.90 3.18
C VAL A 71 -3.28 10.45 4.58
N PHE A 72 -2.87 9.26 5.01
CA PHE A 72 -3.26 8.71 6.31
C PHE A 72 -2.83 9.60 7.48
N THR A 73 -1.61 10.11 7.42
CA THR A 73 -1.04 11.02 8.42
C THR A 73 -1.41 12.49 8.18
N GLY A 74 -2.12 12.79 7.10
CA GLY A 74 -2.55 14.15 6.73
C GLY A 74 -1.37 15.10 6.62
N THR A 75 -0.47 14.84 5.67
CA THR A 75 0.77 15.63 5.49
C THR A 75 0.50 17.03 4.94
N ASN A 76 -0.40 17.13 3.97
CA ASN A 76 -0.79 18.42 3.38
C ASN A 76 -1.62 19.24 4.38
N GLY A 77 -1.59 20.56 4.25
CA GLY A 77 -2.53 21.41 4.99
C GLY A 77 -2.15 21.75 6.42
N ARG A 78 -1.00 21.26 6.92
CA ARG A 78 -0.72 21.25 8.38
C ARG A 78 0.51 22.02 8.83
N ASP A 79 1.41 22.40 7.92
CA ASP A 79 2.55 23.23 8.29
C ASP A 79 2.04 24.62 8.75
N PRO A 80 2.58 25.18 9.84
CA PRO A 80 2.28 26.53 10.26
C PRO A 80 2.99 27.55 9.35
N ASP A 81 2.70 28.84 9.52
CA ASP A 81 3.46 29.90 8.84
C ASP A 81 4.91 29.95 9.35
N PHE A 82 5.88 30.20 8.46
CA PHE A 82 7.28 30.43 8.86
C PHE A 82 7.38 31.68 9.77
N PRO A 83 8.17 31.67 10.87
CA PRO A 83 9.16 30.67 11.28
C PRO A 83 8.66 29.70 12.38
N PHE A 84 7.35 29.51 12.54
CA PHE A 84 6.84 28.60 13.56
C PHE A 84 7.16 27.14 13.22
N LEU A 85 7.47 26.34 14.25
CA LEU A 85 7.91 24.96 14.07
C LEU A 85 6.84 23.97 14.51
N THR A 86 6.74 22.85 13.79
CA THR A 86 6.01 21.67 14.27
C THR A 86 6.87 20.91 15.29
N ASN A 87 6.39 20.79 16.52
CA ASN A 87 7.07 20.12 17.64
C ASN A 87 6.52 18.71 17.84
N TRP A 88 7.28 17.84 18.52
CA TRP A 88 6.86 16.45 18.76
C TRP A 88 5.48 16.34 19.41
N ASP A 89 5.16 17.24 20.34
CA ASP A 89 3.87 17.24 21.06
C ASP A 89 2.68 17.68 20.18
N ASP A 90 2.93 18.27 19.01
CA ASP A 90 1.89 18.65 18.04
C ASP A 90 1.36 17.44 17.26
N ARG A 91 2.07 16.30 17.28
CA ARG A 91 1.67 15.06 16.59
C ARG A 91 0.32 14.54 17.07
N LYS A 92 -0.35 13.76 16.23
CA LYS A 92 -1.53 13.00 16.65
C LYS A 92 -1.13 11.89 17.62
N LEU A 93 -1.93 11.67 18.66
CA LEU A 93 -1.81 10.57 19.62
C LEU A 93 -2.93 9.54 19.40
N PRO A 94 -2.73 8.26 19.77
CA PRO A 94 -3.80 7.25 19.76
C PRO A 94 -5.01 7.63 20.62
N THR A 95 -4.76 8.43 21.67
CA THR A 95 -5.78 8.90 22.62
C THR A 95 -6.51 10.16 22.17
N ASP A 96 -6.11 10.77 21.05
CA ASP A 96 -6.84 11.90 20.49
C ASP A 96 -8.23 11.46 20.00
N ALA A 97 -9.22 12.35 20.13
CA ALA A 97 -10.62 12.03 19.89
C ALA A 97 -10.95 11.61 18.44
N SER A 98 -10.05 11.88 17.49
CA SER A 98 -10.14 11.44 16.10
C SER A 98 -8.75 11.28 15.50
N GLN A 99 -8.60 10.27 14.64
CA GLN A 99 -7.42 10.09 13.79
C GLN A 99 -7.52 10.86 12.47
N ALA A 100 -8.54 11.70 12.29
CA ALA A 100 -8.58 12.73 11.26
C ALA A 100 -8.11 14.08 11.81
N ALA A 101 -7.79 15.02 10.91
CA ALA A 101 -7.47 16.40 11.29
C ALA A 101 -8.61 17.03 12.10
N LEU A 102 -8.26 17.67 13.22
CA LEU A 102 -9.18 18.35 14.13
C LEU A 102 -8.55 19.66 14.61
N SER A 103 -8.79 20.73 13.85
CA SER A 103 -8.31 22.08 14.18
C SER A 103 -8.91 22.62 15.48
N THR A 104 -10.11 22.16 15.88
CA THR A 104 -10.78 22.55 17.13
C THR A 104 -10.00 22.21 18.40
N ILE A 105 -9.07 21.25 18.33
CA ILE A 105 -8.15 20.89 19.42
C ILE A 105 -6.68 21.06 19.01
N GLN A 106 -6.42 21.84 17.95
CA GLN A 106 -5.07 22.11 17.42
C GLN A 106 -4.31 20.84 16.99
N LYS A 107 -5.02 19.78 16.58
CA LYS A 107 -4.43 18.55 16.05
C LYS A 107 -4.68 18.48 14.55
N ASN A 108 -3.92 19.26 13.78
CA ASN A 108 -4.10 19.44 12.34
C ASN A 108 -3.62 18.26 11.48
N GLY A 109 -2.76 17.38 12.03
CA GLY A 109 -2.38 16.13 11.34
C GLY A 109 -3.51 15.09 11.31
N GLY A 110 -3.36 14.11 10.43
CA GLY A 110 -4.16 12.88 10.35
C GLY A 110 -3.75 11.86 11.42
N ALA A 111 -3.74 10.59 11.07
CA ALA A 111 -3.52 9.48 12.00
C ALA A 111 -2.13 9.51 12.65
N CYS A 112 -2.04 8.94 13.86
CA CYS A 112 -0.82 8.87 14.65
C CYS A 112 0.21 7.86 14.12
N TRP A 113 1.47 8.09 14.45
CA TRP A 113 2.59 7.23 14.04
C TRP A 113 2.51 5.82 14.64
N GLU A 114 1.93 5.67 15.83
CA GLU A 114 1.64 4.37 16.45
C GLU A 114 0.80 3.49 15.51
N HIS A 115 -0.22 4.07 14.87
CA HIS A 115 -1.08 3.34 13.94
C HIS A 115 -0.39 3.06 12.60
N VAL A 116 0.51 3.95 12.14
CA VAL A 116 1.37 3.69 10.97
C VAL A 116 2.23 2.45 11.21
N ILE A 117 2.91 2.39 12.36
CA ILE A 117 3.75 1.26 12.76
C ILE A 117 2.92 -0.01 12.91
N GLN A 118 1.77 0.07 13.58
CA GLN A 118 0.91 -1.09 13.77
C GLN A 118 0.40 -1.65 12.44
N LEU A 119 -0.01 -0.79 11.49
CA LEU A 119 -0.45 -1.26 10.18
C LEU A 119 0.72 -1.92 9.43
N ALA A 120 1.87 -1.24 9.34
CA ALA A 120 3.05 -1.76 8.65
C ALA A 120 3.50 -3.13 9.20
N ASN A 121 3.52 -3.29 10.53
CA ASN A 121 3.87 -4.57 11.17
C ASN A 121 2.84 -5.67 10.90
N LEU A 122 1.54 -5.34 10.91
CA LEU A 122 0.46 -6.29 10.63
C LEU A 122 0.47 -6.77 9.18
N THR A 123 0.78 -5.88 8.23
CA THR A 123 0.76 -6.16 6.79
C THR A 123 2.12 -6.54 6.23
N GLN A 124 3.18 -6.47 7.06
CA GLN A 124 4.57 -6.74 6.68
C GLN A 124 4.99 -5.93 5.44
N THR A 125 4.61 -4.64 5.42
CA THR A 125 4.89 -3.71 4.32
C THR A 125 5.84 -2.61 4.77
N ASP A 126 6.81 -2.25 3.93
CA ASP A 126 7.69 -1.11 4.19
C ASP A 126 6.89 0.18 4.40
N ALA A 127 7.38 1.06 5.28
CA ALA A 127 6.70 2.29 5.64
C ALA A 127 7.30 3.49 4.91
N TRP A 128 6.56 4.11 4.00
CA TRP A 128 6.93 5.40 3.40
C TRP A 128 6.23 6.54 4.12
N ILE A 129 7.01 7.40 4.77
CA ILE A 129 6.54 8.50 5.61
C ILE A 129 6.96 9.86 5.07
N ASN A 130 6.09 10.85 5.31
CA ASN A 130 6.31 12.24 4.93
C ASN A 130 6.44 13.08 6.19
N ILE A 131 7.53 13.83 6.32
CA ILE A 131 7.83 14.65 7.49
C ILE A 131 7.62 16.12 7.14
N PRO A 132 6.84 16.90 7.92
CA PRO A 132 6.57 18.31 7.61
C PRO A 132 7.84 19.13 7.41
N VAL A 133 7.78 20.12 6.53
CA VAL A 133 8.92 21.01 6.29
C VAL A 133 9.27 21.77 7.57
N SER A 134 8.26 22.18 8.35
CA SER A 134 8.40 22.88 9.62
C SER A 134 8.81 22.01 10.83
N ALA A 135 8.91 20.69 10.68
CA ALA A 135 9.20 19.81 11.82
C ALA A 135 10.59 20.10 12.43
N ASN A 136 10.64 20.40 13.71
CA ASN A 136 11.94 20.70 14.34
C ASN A 136 12.82 19.43 14.48
N GLY A 137 14.09 19.64 14.82
CA GLY A 137 15.03 18.53 14.97
C GLY A 137 14.60 17.48 16.02
N ASN A 138 13.96 17.93 17.11
CA ASN A 138 13.45 17.03 18.16
C ASN A 138 12.30 16.15 17.65
N TYR A 139 11.38 16.69 16.85
CA TYR A 139 10.32 15.91 16.21
C TYR A 139 10.91 14.78 15.38
N ILE A 140 11.91 15.09 14.55
CA ILE A 140 12.54 14.13 13.65
C ILE A 140 13.26 13.02 14.44
N THR A 141 14.05 13.39 15.44
CA THR A 141 14.76 12.43 16.31
C THR A 141 13.79 11.53 17.07
N GLN A 142 12.70 12.07 17.62
CA GLN A 142 11.70 11.28 18.34
C GLN A 142 10.94 10.33 17.42
N LEU A 143 10.58 10.78 16.21
CA LEU A 143 9.94 9.92 15.20
C LEU A 143 10.87 8.78 14.78
N ALA A 144 12.13 9.09 14.44
CA ALA A 144 13.12 8.08 14.08
C ALA A 144 13.34 7.08 15.23
N THR A 145 13.40 7.55 16.48
CA THR A 145 13.56 6.69 17.66
C THR A 145 12.37 5.76 17.85
N MET A 146 11.16 6.27 17.66
CA MET A 146 9.93 5.48 17.73
C MET A 146 9.90 4.38 16.66
N LEU A 147 10.24 4.73 15.40
CA LEU A 147 10.32 3.76 14.31
C LEU A 147 11.41 2.71 14.54
N LEU A 148 12.57 3.10 15.07
CA LEU A 148 13.66 2.18 15.40
C LEU A 148 13.21 1.12 16.41
N ASN A 149 12.45 1.53 17.43
CA ASN A 149 12.04 0.68 18.54
C ASN A 149 10.84 -0.21 18.22
N ASP A 150 9.85 0.33 17.50
CA ASP A 150 8.52 -0.28 17.42
C ASP A 150 8.17 -0.84 16.02
N LEU A 151 8.82 -0.36 14.94
CA LEU A 151 8.64 -0.94 13.61
C LEU A 151 9.47 -2.22 13.48
N ASP A 152 8.89 -3.26 12.88
CA ASP A 152 9.55 -4.53 12.62
C ASP A 152 10.94 -4.29 12.00
N PRO A 153 12.01 -4.88 12.58
CA PRO A 153 13.39 -4.62 12.15
C PRO A 153 13.69 -5.03 10.71
N ASN A 154 12.85 -5.88 10.09
CA ASN A 154 13.01 -6.32 8.71
C ASN A 154 12.38 -5.34 7.69
N LEU A 155 11.55 -4.40 8.14
CA LEU A 155 10.90 -3.43 7.27
C LEU A 155 11.81 -2.22 7.04
N ASN A 156 11.81 -1.75 5.80
CA ASN A 156 12.48 -0.51 5.40
C ASN A 156 11.57 0.69 5.65
N ILE A 157 12.20 1.84 5.82
CA ILE A 157 11.55 3.12 6.05
C ILE A 157 11.94 4.05 4.90
N TYR A 158 10.97 4.41 4.06
CA TYR A 158 11.16 5.45 3.07
C TYR A 158 10.86 6.81 3.71
N VAL A 159 11.76 7.76 3.56
CA VAL A 159 11.66 9.08 4.20
C VAL A 159 11.59 10.16 3.14
N GLU A 160 10.56 10.99 3.21
CA GLU A 160 10.30 12.08 2.28
C GLU A 160 10.12 13.41 3.03
N SER A 161 10.71 14.48 2.50
CA SER A 161 10.53 15.85 2.99
C SER A 161 9.17 16.40 2.55
N SER A 162 8.18 16.28 3.42
CA SER A 162 6.78 16.67 3.22
C SER A 162 6.17 16.03 1.97
N ASN A 163 5.20 16.68 1.33
CA ASN A 163 4.60 16.26 0.08
C ASN A 163 4.47 17.47 -0.85
N GLU A 164 4.87 17.31 -2.12
CA GLU A 164 4.76 18.33 -3.17
C GLU A 164 5.10 19.76 -2.73
N VAL A 165 6.31 19.97 -2.24
CA VAL A 165 6.80 21.28 -1.72
C VAL A 165 6.88 22.38 -2.81
N TRP A 166 6.50 22.06 -4.04
CA TRP A 166 6.38 22.97 -5.18
C TRP A 166 4.93 23.37 -5.49
N ASN A 167 3.93 22.72 -4.88
CA ASN A 167 2.53 22.91 -5.23
C ASN A 167 1.97 24.15 -4.52
N THR A 168 1.45 25.10 -5.29
CA THR A 168 0.93 26.38 -4.78
C THR A 168 -0.60 26.41 -4.65
N ALA A 169 -1.26 25.26 -4.83
CA ALA A 169 -2.70 25.15 -4.63
C ALA A 169 -3.07 25.32 -3.14
N PRO A 170 -4.33 25.69 -2.84
CA PRO A 170 -4.82 25.72 -1.45
C PRO A 170 -4.62 24.38 -0.73
N GLY A 171 -4.11 24.41 0.50
CA GLY A 171 -3.79 23.22 1.30
C GLY A 171 -2.36 22.69 1.15
N PHE A 172 -1.47 23.46 0.50
CA PHE A 172 -0.04 23.16 0.37
C PHE A 172 0.83 24.22 1.08
N GLU A 173 0.51 24.53 2.33
CA GLU A 173 1.21 25.48 3.19
C GLU A 173 2.72 25.18 3.27
N GLN A 174 3.12 23.91 3.15
CA GLN A 174 4.51 23.49 3.10
C GLN A 174 5.34 24.17 1.99
N THR A 175 4.72 24.51 0.85
CA THR A 175 5.38 25.20 -0.26
C THR A 175 5.79 26.60 0.14
N PHE A 176 4.86 27.35 0.77
CA PHE A 176 5.13 28.71 1.23
C PHE A 176 6.12 28.71 2.39
N TYR A 177 6.02 27.75 3.32
CA TYR A 177 7.01 27.57 4.37
C TYR A 177 8.42 27.36 3.79
N ASN A 178 8.56 26.48 2.79
CA ASN A 178 9.85 26.21 2.14
C ASN A 178 10.43 27.45 1.45
N ILE A 179 9.60 28.23 0.76
CA ILE A 179 10.00 29.48 0.11
C ILE A 179 10.50 30.51 1.14
N ASP A 180 9.74 30.71 2.22
CA ASP A 180 10.09 31.70 3.25
C ASP A 180 11.35 31.31 4.03
N GLU A 181 11.52 30.02 4.35
CA GLU A 181 12.74 29.51 4.95
C GLU A 181 13.94 29.63 4.00
N ALA A 182 13.77 29.32 2.70
CA ALA A 182 14.80 29.51 1.69
C ALA A 182 15.27 30.96 1.60
N ASN A 183 14.32 31.91 1.56
CA ASN A 183 14.58 33.34 1.56
C ASN A 183 15.37 33.78 2.81
N ALA A 184 14.99 33.27 3.99
CA ALA A 184 15.68 33.58 5.24
C ALA A 184 17.12 33.02 5.27
N LEU A 185 17.37 31.89 4.60
CA LEU A 185 18.68 31.27 4.46
C LEU A 185 19.53 31.86 3.32
N GLY A 186 18.94 32.66 2.43
CA GLY A 186 19.62 33.21 1.26
C GLY A 186 19.93 32.17 0.18
N ILE A 187 19.09 31.13 0.07
CA ILE A 187 19.17 30.06 -0.93
C ILE A 187 17.86 29.98 -1.73
N THR A 188 17.84 29.20 -2.82
CA THR A 188 16.64 28.94 -3.61
C THR A 188 15.70 27.95 -2.94
N GLU A 189 14.43 27.91 -3.38
CA GLU A 189 13.44 26.97 -2.87
C GLU A 189 13.81 25.50 -3.17
N GLN A 190 14.50 25.25 -4.29
CA GLN A 190 15.03 23.93 -4.64
C GLN A 190 16.13 23.54 -3.67
N GLU A 191 17.10 24.44 -3.43
CA GLU A 191 18.19 24.21 -2.49
C GLU A 191 17.68 23.98 -1.06
N ASN A 192 16.64 24.69 -0.62
CA ASN A 192 16.07 24.45 0.71
C ASN A 192 15.35 23.09 0.79
N HIS A 193 14.62 22.68 -0.25
CA HIS A 193 14.02 21.36 -0.29
C HIS A 193 15.09 20.25 -0.27
N ALA A 194 16.21 20.43 -0.99
CA ALA A 194 17.35 19.54 -0.94
C ALA A 194 18.02 19.51 0.44
N ARG A 195 18.32 20.68 1.03
CA ARG A 195 18.85 20.84 2.39
C ARG A 195 18.00 20.10 3.40
N ARG A 196 16.68 20.28 3.32
CA ARG A 196 15.72 19.66 4.23
C ARG A 196 15.71 18.14 4.09
N THR A 197 15.76 17.62 2.87
CA THR A 197 15.86 16.18 2.59
C THR A 197 17.14 15.59 3.20
N ILE A 198 18.29 16.25 3.07
CA ILE A 198 19.56 15.79 3.66
C ILE A 198 19.54 15.87 5.19
N GLN A 199 18.91 16.89 5.77
CA GLN A 199 18.71 16.98 7.22
C GLN A 199 17.96 15.76 7.75
N LEU A 200 16.92 15.30 7.06
CA LEU A 200 16.20 14.07 7.42
C LEU A 200 17.12 12.84 7.36
N ALA A 201 17.90 12.70 6.28
CA ALA A 201 18.85 11.60 6.14
C ALA A 201 19.82 11.52 7.33
N GLN A 202 20.50 12.63 7.64
CA GLN A 202 21.49 12.70 8.72
C GLN A 202 20.87 12.45 10.10
N GLN A 203 19.68 12.99 10.38
CA GLN A 203 19.02 12.79 11.66
C GLN A 203 18.52 11.35 11.84
N PHE A 204 17.96 10.73 10.80
CA PHE A 204 17.60 9.32 10.86
C PHE A 204 18.84 8.44 11.05
N GLU A 205 19.93 8.69 10.31
CA GLU A 205 21.16 7.92 10.48
C GLU A 205 21.76 8.09 11.89
N SER A 206 21.69 9.29 12.47
CA SER A 206 22.18 9.51 13.83
C SER A 206 21.46 8.66 14.89
N VAL A 207 20.20 8.28 14.62
CA VAL A 207 19.39 7.43 15.51
C VAL A 207 19.57 5.95 15.18
N PHE A 208 19.52 5.59 13.89
CA PHE A 208 19.61 4.19 13.45
C PHE A 208 21.04 3.65 13.40
N GLY A 209 22.04 4.53 13.45
CA GLY A 209 23.46 4.20 13.35
C GLY A 209 24.02 4.34 11.94
N ALA A 210 25.34 4.49 11.88
CA ALA A 210 26.09 4.61 10.63
C ALA A 210 25.87 3.39 9.72
N GLY A 211 25.66 3.64 8.43
CA GLY A 211 25.37 2.61 7.44
C GLY A 211 23.89 2.20 7.38
N SER A 212 23.02 2.87 8.14
CA SER A 212 21.56 2.65 8.03
C SER A 212 20.96 3.25 6.77
N LEU A 213 21.54 4.33 6.23
CA LEU A 213 21.12 4.97 4.98
C LEU A 213 21.30 4.02 3.80
N ASN A 214 20.35 4.08 2.87
CA ASN A 214 20.21 3.24 1.67
C ASN A 214 20.05 1.74 1.93
N ASN A 215 20.09 1.32 3.20
CA ASN A 215 19.71 0.00 3.65
C ASN A 215 18.29 0.06 4.24
N ARG A 216 18.19 0.23 5.56
CA ARG A 216 16.91 0.30 6.27
C ARG A 216 16.24 1.67 6.09
N ILE A 217 17.00 2.75 6.00
CA ILE A 217 16.47 4.11 5.79
C ILE A 217 16.69 4.51 4.33
N ARG A 218 15.59 4.67 3.59
CA ARG A 218 15.58 4.96 2.15
C ARG A 218 15.05 6.36 1.90
N VAL A 219 15.93 7.35 1.86
CA VAL A 219 15.51 8.75 1.66
C VAL A 219 15.21 9.00 0.19
N VAL A 220 14.04 9.55 -0.12
CA VAL A 220 13.59 9.79 -1.51
C VAL A 220 13.49 11.29 -1.77
N LEU A 221 14.17 11.76 -2.82
CA LEU A 221 14.09 13.14 -3.29
C LEU A 221 13.00 13.28 -4.35
N CYS A 222 11.83 13.75 -3.94
CA CYS A 222 10.64 13.82 -4.81
C CYS A 222 10.49 15.18 -5.52
N SER A 223 9.97 15.15 -6.75
CA SER A 223 9.52 16.32 -7.51
C SER A 223 8.35 15.97 -8.45
N HIS A 224 7.87 16.90 -9.27
CA HIS A 224 6.82 16.61 -10.25
C HIS A 224 7.45 16.21 -11.60
N ARG A 225 6.77 15.32 -12.35
CA ARG A 225 7.31 14.71 -13.60
C ARG A 225 8.02 15.71 -14.52
N PRO A 226 7.41 16.81 -14.99
CA PRO A 226 8.04 17.78 -15.88
C PRO A 226 9.21 18.59 -15.25
N MET A 227 9.57 18.37 -14.00
CA MET A 227 10.50 19.23 -13.26
C MET A 227 11.89 18.61 -13.10
N LEU A 228 12.20 17.52 -13.82
CA LEU A 228 13.50 16.83 -13.72
C LEU A 228 14.68 17.79 -13.98
N LYS A 229 14.60 18.60 -15.04
CA LYS A 229 15.69 19.48 -15.50
C LYS A 229 15.90 20.73 -14.66
N TRP A 230 14.83 21.34 -14.16
CA TRP A 230 14.89 22.68 -13.54
C TRP A 230 14.52 22.67 -12.05
N TRP A 231 14.17 21.50 -11.49
CA TRP A 231 13.96 21.33 -10.06
C TRP A 231 14.88 20.25 -9.48
N VAL A 232 14.81 19.02 -10.02
CA VAL A 232 15.62 17.91 -9.48
C VAL A 232 17.11 18.10 -9.72
N GLN A 233 17.52 18.51 -10.92
CA GLN A 233 18.93 18.75 -11.22
C GLN A 233 19.55 19.80 -10.28
N PRO A 234 18.97 21.00 -10.08
CA PRO A 234 19.48 21.95 -9.07
C PRO A 234 19.56 21.39 -7.66
N MET A 235 18.59 20.56 -7.24
CA MET A 235 18.63 19.91 -5.92
C MET A 235 19.82 18.96 -5.80
N LEU A 236 20.05 18.11 -6.81
CA LEU A 236 21.17 17.17 -6.82
C LEU A 236 22.52 17.90 -6.86
N ASP A 237 22.64 18.96 -7.66
CA ASP A 237 23.85 19.79 -7.73
C ASP A 237 24.15 20.47 -6.39
N TYR A 238 23.12 21.00 -5.71
CA TYR A 238 23.28 21.57 -4.39
C TYR A 238 23.76 20.54 -3.37
N ILE A 239 23.21 19.32 -3.42
CA ILE A 239 23.62 18.24 -2.52
C ILE A 239 25.08 17.88 -2.74
N ASP A 240 25.46 17.64 -4.00
CA ASP A 240 26.83 17.27 -4.39
C ASP A 240 27.85 18.33 -3.94
N ASN A 241 27.55 19.61 -4.19
CA ASN A 241 28.44 20.72 -3.86
C ASN A 241 28.52 21.03 -2.35
N THR A 242 27.48 20.70 -1.57
CA THR A 242 27.39 21.13 -0.16
C THR A 242 27.67 20.01 0.84
N TYR A 243 27.24 18.78 0.54
CA TYR A 243 27.29 17.64 1.47
C TYR A 243 28.14 16.47 0.96
N GLY A 244 28.46 16.44 -0.33
CA GLY A 244 29.12 15.31 -0.99
C GLY A 244 28.15 14.50 -1.85
N ALA A 245 28.60 13.34 -2.33
CA ALA A 245 27.90 12.57 -3.34
C ALA A 245 26.43 12.28 -2.94
N PRO A 246 25.43 12.60 -3.79
CA PRO A 246 24.03 12.35 -3.46
C PRO A 246 23.71 10.89 -3.10
N SER A 247 24.42 9.93 -3.67
CA SER A 247 24.31 8.49 -3.34
C SER A 247 24.68 8.14 -1.90
N ASP A 248 25.39 9.01 -1.18
CA ASP A 248 25.72 8.77 0.23
C ASP A 248 24.51 9.01 1.14
N TYR A 249 23.49 9.73 0.66
CA TYR A 249 22.32 10.15 1.45
C TYR A 249 20.98 9.70 0.86
N LEU A 250 20.87 9.70 -0.46
CA LEU A 250 19.62 9.46 -1.18
C LEU A 250 19.55 8.03 -1.70
N TYR A 251 18.39 7.42 -1.51
CA TYR A 251 18.08 6.12 -2.07
C TYR A 251 17.60 6.25 -3.51
N ALA A 252 16.69 7.19 -3.79
CA ALA A 252 16.13 7.39 -5.13
C ALA A 252 15.66 8.83 -5.34
N ILE A 253 15.44 9.20 -6.60
CA ILE A 253 14.59 10.33 -6.98
C ILE A 253 13.20 9.82 -7.36
N GLY A 254 12.18 10.67 -7.26
CA GLY A 254 10.83 10.24 -7.67
C GLY A 254 9.88 11.32 -8.15
N CYS A 255 8.91 10.91 -8.96
CA CYS A 255 7.82 11.74 -9.45
C CYS A 255 6.49 10.97 -9.54
N GLN A 256 5.36 11.68 -9.70
CA GLN A 256 4.09 11.03 -10.00
C GLN A 256 4.08 10.37 -11.39
N THR A 257 3.32 9.29 -11.53
CA THR A 257 3.13 8.56 -12.80
C THR A 257 1.65 8.27 -13.07
N TYR A 258 0.82 9.31 -13.02
CA TYR A 258 -0.58 9.25 -13.41
C TYR A 258 -0.75 9.12 -14.93
N PHE A 259 -1.81 8.44 -15.36
CA PHE A 259 -2.24 8.40 -16.77
C PHE A 259 -3.73 8.70 -16.88
N SER A 260 -4.18 9.21 -18.02
CA SER A 260 -5.56 9.69 -18.17
C SER A 260 -6.10 9.50 -19.58
N GLY A 261 -7.41 9.73 -19.73
CA GLY A 261 -8.24 9.57 -20.92
C GLY A 261 -9.65 10.07 -20.60
N GLY A 262 -10.57 10.14 -21.56
CA GLY A 262 -11.95 10.55 -21.27
C GLY A 262 -12.21 12.04 -21.28
N ALA A 263 -11.27 12.85 -21.76
CA ALA A 263 -11.38 14.31 -21.69
C ALA A 263 -12.54 14.84 -22.52
N ASP A 264 -12.81 14.23 -23.68
CA ASP A 264 -13.80 14.72 -24.62
C ASP A 264 -15.20 14.17 -24.36
N ALA A 265 -16.19 14.93 -24.82
CA ALA A 265 -17.59 14.59 -24.66
C ALA A 265 -17.97 13.41 -25.57
N GLY A 266 -18.51 12.34 -24.97
CA GLY A 266 -19.07 11.21 -25.70
C GLY A 266 -18.07 10.15 -26.13
N GLU A 267 -16.80 10.23 -25.71
CA GLU A 267 -15.84 9.13 -25.89
C GLU A 267 -16.38 7.83 -25.29
N SER A 268 -16.21 6.73 -26.01
CA SER A 268 -16.55 5.40 -25.54
C SER A 268 -15.55 4.91 -24.49
N VAL A 269 -15.87 3.82 -23.78
CA VAL A 269 -14.91 3.19 -22.86
C VAL A 269 -13.62 2.76 -23.59
N ASP A 270 -13.74 2.25 -24.82
CA ASP A 270 -12.59 1.81 -25.59
C ASP A 270 -11.68 2.97 -26.01
N ASP A 271 -12.27 4.11 -26.39
CA ASP A 271 -11.50 5.33 -26.72
C ASP A 271 -10.75 5.84 -25.49
N ILE A 272 -11.40 5.84 -24.31
CA ILE A 272 -10.77 6.23 -23.04
C ILE A 272 -9.54 5.37 -22.76
N LEU A 273 -9.66 4.05 -22.95
CA LEU A 273 -8.55 3.12 -22.72
C LEU A 273 -7.42 3.32 -23.73
N ALA A 274 -7.73 3.59 -25.00
CA ALA A 274 -6.72 3.93 -26.01
C ALA A 274 -5.97 5.24 -25.68
N ASP A 275 -6.67 6.23 -25.13
CA ASP A 275 -6.06 7.46 -24.64
C ASP A 275 -5.17 7.21 -23.42
N CYS A 276 -5.58 6.32 -22.51
CA CYS A 276 -4.73 5.89 -21.38
C CYS A 276 -3.44 5.28 -21.90
N HIS A 277 -3.54 4.36 -22.86
CA HIS A 277 -2.38 3.72 -23.47
C HIS A 277 -1.42 4.74 -24.09
N THR A 278 -1.98 5.71 -24.81
CA THR A 278 -1.22 6.82 -25.41
C THR A 278 -0.58 7.70 -24.33
N SER A 279 -1.32 8.01 -23.26
CA SER A 279 -0.85 8.78 -22.10
C SER A 279 0.34 8.10 -21.41
N ILE A 280 0.29 6.78 -21.21
CA ILE A 280 1.39 5.98 -20.65
C ILE A 280 2.58 5.98 -21.60
N THR A 281 2.35 5.69 -22.89
CA THR A 281 3.41 5.61 -23.92
C THR A 281 4.19 6.92 -24.01
N ASN A 282 3.49 8.06 -24.01
CA ASN A 282 4.10 9.39 -24.09
C ASN A 282 4.98 9.72 -22.88
N GLN A 283 4.78 9.05 -21.74
CA GLN A 283 5.60 9.25 -20.55
C GLN A 283 6.88 8.42 -20.55
N ILE A 284 7.03 7.41 -21.41
CA ILE A 284 8.22 6.55 -21.44
C ILE A 284 9.47 7.37 -21.82
N ASN A 285 9.38 8.11 -22.93
CA ASN A 285 10.50 8.85 -23.50
C ASN A 285 10.09 10.27 -23.91
N ASP A 286 9.68 11.09 -22.93
CA ASP A 286 9.39 12.50 -23.12
C ASP A 286 10.70 13.29 -23.26
N THR A 287 11.09 13.53 -24.51
CA THR A 287 12.26 14.34 -24.91
C THR A 287 11.90 15.80 -25.20
N GLY A 288 10.74 16.27 -24.72
CA GLY A 288 10.34 17.67 -24.82
C GLY A 288 11.24 18.61 -24.01
N VAL A 289 10.82 19.87 -23.84
CA VAL A 289 11.62 20.93 -23.17
C VAL A 289 12.14 20.53 -21.79
N ASN A 290 11.36 19.72 -21.07
CA ASN A 290 11.65 19.29 -19.72
C ASN A 290 12.47 18.00 -19.63
N GLU A 291 12.58 17.24 -20.73
CA GLU A 291 13.30 15.95 -20.82
C GLU A 291 12.94 15.03 -19.63
N ALA A 292 11.66 14.76 -19.46
CA ALA A 292 11.05 14.31 -18.21
C ALA A 292 10.31 12.96 -18.35
N GLY A 293 10.71 12.14 -19.33
CA GLY A 293 10.21 10.79 -19.48
C GLY A 293 10.80 9.85 -18.43
N ARG A 294 10.15 8.70 -18.22
CA ARG A 294 10.60 7.68 -17.25
C ARG A 294 12.04 7.25 -17.53
N MET A 295 12.43 7.10 -18.81
CA MET A 295 13.81 6.80 -19.18
C MET A 295 14.80 7.90 -18.75
N GLN A 296 14.42 9.17 -18.82
CA GLN A 296 15.27 10.28 -18.37
C GLN A 296 15.39 10.33 -16.84
N TRP A 297 14.30 10.06 -16.12
CA TRP A 297 14.33 9.92 -14.66
C TRP A 297 15.24 8.76 -14.22
N ILE A 298 15.14 7.61 -14.89
CA ILE A 298 16.00 6.43 -14.64
C ILE A 298 17.46 6.77 -14.91
N ALA A 299 17.77 7.30 -16.10
CA ALA A 299 19.13 7.71 -16.45
C ALA A 299 19.70 8.75 -15.48
N LYS A 300 18.86 9.65 -14.93
CA LYS A 300 19.28 10.61 -13.90
C LYS A 300 19.64 9.92 -12.60
N GLY A 301 18.82 9.00 -12.12
CA GLY A 301 19.10 8.22 -10.91
C GLY A 301 20.38 7.39 -11.05
N GLU A 302 20.59 6.76 -12.20
CA GLU A 302 21.80 5.99 -12.51
C GLU A 302 23.05 6.88 -12.57
N ALA A 303 22.96 8.07 -13.18
CA ALA A 303 24.09 9.00 -13.29
C ALA A 303 24.61 9.48 -11.92
N TYR A 304 23.74 9.50 -10.90
CA TYR A 304 24.10 9.84 -9.53
C TYR A 304 24.33 8.60 -8.64
N ASN A 305 24.37 7.39 -9.21
CA ASN A 305 24.57 6.12 -8.51
C ASN A 305 23.57 5.87 -7.37
N LEU A 306 22.32 6.30 -7.54
CA LEU A 306 21.28 6.12 -6.51
C LEU A 306 20.85 4.65 -6.44
N PRO A 307 20.85 3.99 -5.27
CA PRO A 307 20.56 2.56 -5.16
C PRO A 307 19.16 2.15 -5.64
N GLY A 308 18.16 2.99 -5.39
CA GLY A 308 16.78 2.83 -5.84
C GLY A 308 16.50 3.53 -7.17
N VAL A 309 17.47 4.22 -7.77
CA VAL A 309 17.40 4.86 -9.09
C VAL A 309 16.20 5.83 -9.24
N PHE A 310 15.03 5.29 -9.59
CA PHE A 310 13.79 6.02 -9.82
C PHE A 310 12.59 5.29 -9.20
N VAL A 311 11.79 6.03 -8.44
CA VAL A 311 10.54 5.57 -7.85
C VAL A 311 9.38 6.48 -8.23
N SER A 312 8.18 5.93 -8.31
CA SER A 312 6.95 6.72 -8.41
C SER A 312 6.33 6.86 -7.02
N TYR A 313 6.17 8.08 -6.50
CA TYR A 313 5.57 8.30 -5.17
C TYR A 313 4.04 8.25 -5.17
N GLU A 314 3.43 8.33 -6.36
CA GLU A 314 2.00 8.11 -6.60
C GLU A 314 1.73 7.93 -8.10
N GLY A 315 0.63 7.26 -8.44
CA GLY A 315 0.26 7.04 -9.81
C GLY A 315 -1.01 6.22 -9.94
N GLY A 316 -1.24 5.72 -11.15
CA GLY A 316 -2.46 5.04 -11.55
C GLY A 316 -3.34 5.91 -12.44
N PRO A 317 -4.58 5.50 -12.70
CA PRO A 317 -5.48 6.26 -13.55
C PRO A 317 -5.97 7.52 -12.83
N ASP A 318 -5.94 8.64 -13.55
CA ASP A 318 -6.50 9.93 -13.16
C ASP A 318 -7.33 10.53 -14.30
N HIS A 319 -8.53 9.99 -14.53
CA HIS A 319 -9.52 10.59 -15.44
C HIS A 319 -10.20 11.84 -14.84
N GLY A 320 -9.65 12.39 -13.76
CA GLY A 320 -10.23 13.43 -12.92
C GLY A 320 -10.05 14.84 -13.47
N GLY A 321 -9.85 15.80 -12.56
CA GLY A 321 -9.80 17.24 -12.88
C GLY A 321 -11.10 17.98 -12.60
N GLY A 322 -12.09 17.29 -12.02
CA GLY A 322 -13.34 17.91 -11.57
C GLY A 322 -14.34 18.19 -12.68
N SER A 323 -14.14 17.71 -13.91
CA SER A 323 -15.12 17.87 -14.99
C SER A 323 -16.32 16.94 -14.81
N THR A 324 -17.52 17.40 -15.13
CA THR A 324 -18.71 16.53 -15.22
C THR A 324 -18.89 15.90 -16.60
N THR A 325 -18.05 16.27 -17.57
CA THR A 325 -18.06 15.71 -18.93
C THR A 325 -17.66 14.25 -18.90
N ASN A 326 -18.41 13.40 -19.62
CA ASN A 326 -18.14 11.98 -19.82
C ASN A 326 -17.92 11.14 -18.54
N MET A 327 -18.36 11.64 -17.38
CA MET A 327 -18.10 11.03 -16.07
C MET A 327 -18.55 9.56 -15.98
N ALA A 328 -19.69 9.22 -16.60
CA ALA A 328 -20.19 7.85 -16.60
C ALA A 328 -19.22 6.89 -17.31
N ASN A 329 -18.75 7.22 -18.50
CA ASN A 329 -17.83 6.36 -19.25
C ASN A 329 -16.44 6.31 -18.60
N ARG A 330 -15.97 7.40 -17.99
CA ARG A 330 -14.73 7.38 -17.18
C ARG A 330 -14.82 6.38 -16.03
N ILE A 331 -15.94 6.37 -15.30
CA ILE A 331 -16.16 5.40 -14.21
C ILE A 331 -16.32 3.98 -14.75
N LEU A 332 -16.97 3.79 -15.90
CA LEU A 332 -17.09 2.47 -16.52
C LEU A 332 -15.74 1.95 -17.02
N ALA A 333 -14.88 2.80 -17.56
CA ALA A 333 -13.53 2.43 -17.98
C ALA A 333 -12.71 1.89 -16.79
N GLU A 334 -12.76 2.56 -15.64
CA GLU A 334 -12.09 2.13 -14.39
C GLU A 334 -12.55 0.77 -13.86
N ARG A 335 -13.76 0.36 -14.24
CA ARG A 335 -14.38 -0.93 -13.90
C ARG A 335 -14.25 -1.96 -15.02
N SER A 336 -13.55 -1.66 -16.10
CA SER A 336 -13.43 -2.54 -17.26
C SER A 336 -12.21 -3.46 -17.16
N GLU A 337 -12.26 -4.59 -17.87
CA GLU A 337 -11.10 -5.46 -18.06
C GLU A 337 -9.95 -4.75 -18.78
N GLY A 338 -10.26 -3.82 -19.69
CA GLY A 338 -9.25 -3.04 -20.40
C GLY A 338 -8.40 -2.16 -19.46
N MET A 339 -8.97 -1.65 -18.37
CA MET A 339 -8.19 -0.92 -17.37
C MET A 339 -7.17 -1.82 -16.66
N CYS A 340 -7.43 -3.13 -16.52
CA CYS A 340 -6.39 -4.04 -16.06
C CYS A 340 -5.21 -4.04 -17.04
N ALA A 341 -5.45 -4.14 -18.34
CA ALA A 341 -4.37 -4.11 -19.34
C ALA A 341 -3.55 -2.81 -19.25
N GLU A 342 -4.19 -1.66 -19.09
CA GLU A 342 -3.48 -0.39 -18.93
C GLU A 342 -2.70 -0.30 -17.62
N MET A 343 -3.21 -0.86 -16.52
CA MET A 343 -2.48 -0.96 -15.27
C MET A 343 -1.22 -1.82 -15.40
N ARG A 344 -1.29 -2.96 -16.11
CA ARG A 344 -0.13 -3.82 -16.40
C ARG A 344 0.88 -3.07 -17.25
N TYR A 345 0.43 -2.47 -18.34
CA TYR A 345 1.29 -1.71 -19.23
C TYR A 345 1.98 -0.57 -18.48
N ASN A 346 1.24 0.17 -17.64
CA ASN A 346 1.76 1.28 -16.87
C ASN A 346 2.83 0.88 -15.85
N LEU A 347 2.61 -0.20 -15.11
CA LEU A 347 3.45 -0.60 -13.97
C LEU A 347 4.59 -1.54 -14.39
N ASP A 348 4.33 -2.50 -15.26
CA ASP A 348 5.32 -3.50 -15.67
C ASP A 348 6.15 -2.97 -16.86
N ASP A 349 5.57 -3.01 -18.06
CA ASP A 349 6.26 -2.69 -19.32
C ASP A 349 6.82 -1.26 -19.35
N ALA A 350 6.00 -0.29 -18.95
CA ALA A 350 6.33 1.13 -19.05
C ALA A 350 6.99 1.67 -17.77
N PHE A 351 7.29 0.87 -16.75
CA PHE A 351 7.97 1.37 -15.54
C PHE A 351 9.03 0.39 -15.01
N ILE A 352 8.64 -0.79 -14.51
CA ILE A 352 9.57 -1.75 -13.92
C ILE A 352 10.57 -2.28 -14.97
N GLN A 353 10.09 -2.70 -16.15
CA GLN A 353 10.98 -3.19 -17.23
C GLN A 353 11.90 -2.10 -17.80
N LEU A 354 11.57 -0.82 -17.61
CA LEU A 354 12.45 0.28 -17.99
C LEU A 354 13.60 0.50 -17.00
N GLY A 355 13.49 -0.02 -15.77
CA GLY A 355 14.46 0.19 -14.68
C GLY A 355 13.95 1.00 -13.49
N GLY A 356 12.66 1.34 -13.44
CA GLY A 356 12.05 1.86 -12.21
C GLY A 356 12.00 0.78 -11.12
N THR A 357 12.14 1.17 -9.85
CA THR A 357 12.35 0.19 -8.75
C THR A 357 11.17 0.05 -7.79
N LEU A 358 10.31 1.06 -7.70
CA LEU A 358 9.10 1.05 -6.90
C LEU A 358 8.06 1.97 -7.53
N ALA A 359 6.85 1.46 -7.78
CA ALA A 359 5.74 2.23 -8.30
C ALA A 359 4.58 2.23 -7.30
N MET A 360 4.22 3.42 -6.79
CA MET A 360 3.10 3.56 -5.87
C MET A 360 1.79 3.76 -6.62
N GLN A 361 0.79 2.93 -6.33
CA GLN A 361 -0.61 3.22 -6.66
C GLN A 361 -1.16 4.23 -5.63
N PHE A 362 -1.81 5.30 -6.08
CA PHE A 362 -2.18 6.41 -5.19
C PHE A 362 -3.02 5.99 -3.98
N THR A 363 -4.07 5.19 -4.19
CA THR A 363 -4.88 4.67 -3.09
C THR A 363 -5.32 3.23 -3.34
N LEU A 364 -5.37 2.44 -2.26
CA LEU A 364 -6.00 1.13 -2.28
C LEU A 364 -7.50 1.24 -2.51
N THR A 365 -8.15 2.18 -1.82
CA THR A 365 -9.59 2.40 -1.95
C THR A 365 -9.97 3.87 -1.93
N SER A 366 -10.90 4.24 -2.82
CA SER A 366 -11.53 5.57 -2.86
C SER A 366 -12.84 5.50 -3.64
N SER A 367 -13.72 6.49 -3.46
CA SER A 367 -14.94 6.62 -4.25
C SER A 367 -14.63 7.11 -5.66
N TYR A 368 -15.26 6.53 -6.68
CA TYR A 368 -15.12 6.99 -8.06
C TYR A 368 -16.08 8.13 -8.37
N ASN A 369 -15.54 9.28 -8.76
CA ASN A 369 -16.32 10.50 -8.95
C ASN A 369 -15.63 11.47 -9.92
N ARG A 370 -16.23 12.64 -10.17
CA ARG A 370 -15.70 13.66 -11.10
C ARG A 370 -14.28 14.16 -10.79
N TYR A 371 -13.83 14.05 -9.54
CA TYR A 371 -12.51 14.48 -9.12
C TYR A 371 -11.45 13.41 -9.36
N GLY A 372 -11.82 12.13 -9.38
CA GLY A 372 -10.91 11.02 -9.63
C GLY A 372 -11.50 9.66 -9.26
N SER A 373 -10.85 8.61 -9.76
CA SER A 373 -11.20 7.20 -9.55
C SER A 373 -9.97 6.38 -9.12
N TRP A 374 -9.15 6.96 -8.25
CA TRP A 374 -7.79 6.48 -7.99
C TRP A 374 -7.66 5.20 -7.16
N GLY A 375 -8.74 4.73 -6.54
CA GLY A 375 -8.73 3.51 -5.73
C GLY A 375 -8.58 2.28 -6.61
N LEU A 376 -7.88 1.23 -6.17
CA LEU A 376 -7.95 -0.06 -6.86
C LEU A 376 -9.35 -0.68 -6.77
N THR A 377 -10.03 -0.42 -5.64
CA THR A 377 -11.45 -0.68 -5.48
C THR A 377 -12.15 0.47 -4.77
N ASP A 378 -13.43 0.67 -5.05
CA ASP A 378 -14.32 1.57 -4.31
C ASP A 378 -15.15 0.85 -3.23
N ASP A 379 -14.95 -0.46 -3.05
CA ASP A 379 -15.55 -1.27 -1.98
C ASP A 379 -14.56 -2.35 -1.50
N VAL A 380 -14.16 -2.28 -0.23
CA VAL A 380 -13.23 -3.25 0.38
C VAL A 380 -13.89 -4.59 0.69
N THR A 381 -15.22 -4.67 0.69
CA THR A 381 -15.98 -5.91 0.91
C THR A 381 -16.33 -6.64 -0.39
N ASP A 382 -16.20 -5.96 -1.52
CA ASP A 382 -16.35 -6.51 -2.88
C ASP A 382 -15.26 -5.95 -3.81
N PRO A 383 -13.98 -6.27 -3.54
CA PRO A 383 -12.87 -5.60 -4.21
C PRO A 383 -12.76 -5.94 -5.70
N HIS A 384 -13.17 -7.13 -6.09
CA HIS A 384 -13.09 -7.64 -7.46
C HIS A 384 -14.17 -7.08 -8.40
N ARG A 385 -15.13 -6.29 -7.90
CA ARG A 385 -16.04 -5.54 -8.77
C ARG A 385 -15.29 -4.54 -9.67
N ASN A 386 -14.04 -4.23 -9.32
CA ASN A 386 -13.10 -3.43 -10.10
C ASN A 386 -11.96 -4.34 -10.59
N TYR A 387 -11.85 -4.54 -11.90
CA TYR A 387 -10.88 -5.48 -12.49
C TYR A 387 -9.42 -5.11 -12.18
N LYS A 388 -9.10 -3.82 -12.02
CA LYS A 388 -7.76 -3.37 -11.66
C LYS A 388 -7.26 -3.88 -10.30
N PHE A 389 -8.15 -4.20 -9.36
CA PHE A 389 -7.74 -4.84 -8.10
C PHE A 389 -7.17 -6.25 -8.34
N GLY A 390 -7.94 -7.11 -9.02
CA GLY A 390 -7.48 -8.46 -9.38
C GLY A 390 -6.22 -8.44 -10.24
N CYS A 391 -6.13 -7.45 -11.13
CA CYS A 391 -4.96 -7.22 -11.95
C CYS A 391 -3.66 -7.03 -11.14
N LEU A 392 -3.70 -6.23 -10.06
CA LEU A 392 -2.53 -6.02 -9.22
C LEU A 392 -2.13 -7.28 -8.45
N GLN A 393 -3.10 -8.08 -8.01
CA GLN A 393 -2.81 -9.37 -7.35
C GLN A 393 -2.06 -10.32 -8.29
N GLU A 394 -2.34 -10.25 -9.59
CA GLU A 394 -1.67 -11.06 -10.60
C GLU A 394 -0.33 -10.48 -11.07
N LEU A 395 -0.14 -9.15 -11.00
CA LEU A 395 1.11 -8.48 -11.37
C LEU A 395 2.20 -8.63 -10.31
N LEU A 396 1.83 -8.50 -9.03
CA LEU A 396 2.80 -8.59 -7.94
C LEU A 396 3.01 -10.06 -7.60
N PRO A 397 4.22 -10.62 -7.83
CA PRO A 397 4.45 -12.04 -7.71
C PRO A 397 4.36 -12.50 -6.25
N GLY A 398 3.23 -13.09 -5.87
CA GLY A 398 3.12 -13.96 -4.70
C GLY A 398 3.41 -15.41 -5.07
N ALA A 399 4.65 -15.76 -5.48
CA ALA A 399 5.05 -17.11 -5.93
C ALA A 399 4.24 -17.63 -7.15
N PRO A 400 4.68 -18.67 -7.90
CA PRO A 400 3.88 -19.19 -9.00
C PRO A 400 2.63 -19.86 -8.43
N THR A 401 1.50 -19.15 -8.48
CA THR A 401 0.20 -19.80 -8.50
C THR A 401 -0.16 -19.94 -9.96
N VAL A 402 -0.05 -21.15 -10.47
CA VAL A 402 -0.74 -21.55 -11.69
C VAL A 402 -2.22 -21.23 -11.46
N VAL A 403 -2.72 -20.17 -12.09
CA VAL A 403 -4.17 -19.95 -12.21
C VAL A 403 -4.63 -20.82 -13.37
N GLU A 404 -4.94 -22.09 -13.07
CA GLU A 404 -6.03 -22.72 -13.80
C GLU A 404 -7.31 -21.98 -13.40
N THR A 405 -8.03 -21.51 -14.40
CA THR A 405 -9.32 -20.84 -14.29
C THR A 405 -10.25 -21.64 -13.37
N ILE A 406 -10.49 -21.16 -12.14
CA ILE A 406 -11.48 -21.77 -11.25
C ILE A 406 -12.87 -21.38 -11.75
N THR A 407 -13.38 -22.20 -12.65
CA THR A 407 -14.82 -22.41 -12.72
C THR A 407 -15.24 -23.04 -11.39
N LYS A 408 -16.19 -22.38 -10.70
CA LYS A 408 -16.83 -22.85 -9.46
C LYS A 408 -17.00 -24.37 -9.43
N THR A 409 -16.70 -24.96 -8.27
CA THR A 409 -16.88 -26.36 -7.83
C THR A 409 -15.65 -27.26 -8.03
N GLU A 410 -14.59 -27.07 -7.23
CA GLU A 410 -13.58 -28.11 -7.05
C GLU A 410 -13.56 -28.64 -5.61
N THR A 411 -13.62 -29.96 -5.53
CA THR A 411 -13.29 -30.79 -4.38
C THR A 411 -11.99 -30.32 -3.70
N ALA A 412 -12.06 -29.79 -2.49
CA ALA A 412 -10.86 -29.49 -1.72
C ALA A 412 -10.21 -30.78 -1.17
N ILE A 413 -8.89 -30.89 -1.31
CA ILE A 413 -8.04 -31.89 -0.64
C ILE A 413 -7.33 -31.27 0.57
N ASN A 414 -7.39 -31.93 1.72
CA ASN A 414 -6.71 -31.51 2.95
C ASN A 414 -5.93 -32.66 3.59
N VAL A 415 -4.89 -32.33 4.34
CA VAL A 415 -4.06 -33.29 5.09
C VAL A 415 -3.89 -32.77 6.51
N LEU A 416 -4.31 -33.53 7.52
CA LEU A 416 -4.28 -33.11 8.93
C LEU A 416 -3.85 -34.26 9.86
N PRO A 417 -3.01 -34.01 10.88
CA PRO A 417 -2.24 -32.78 11.07
C PRO A 417 -1.17 -32.61 9.98
N ASN A 418 -0.80 -31.37 9.69
CA ASN A 418 0.28 -31.05 8.76
C ASN A 418 0.89 -29.70 9.17
N PRO A 419 2.11 -29.66 9.75
CA PRO A 419 3.07 -30.76 9.84
C PRO A 419 2.62 -31.96 10.72
N SER A 420 3.14 -33.15 10.43
CA SER A 420 2.82 -34.38 11.16
C SER A 420 4.08 -35.13 11.61
N MET A 421 3.96 -36.01 12.62
CA MET A 421 5.06 -36.89 13.05
C MET A 421 5.13 -38.19 12.22
N GLY A 422 4.59 -38.17 10.99
CA GLY A 422 4.48 -39.35 10.13
C GLY A 422 3.10 -39.99 10.11
N GLN A 423 2.15 -39.53 10.93
CA GLN A 423 0.75 -39.98 10.91
C GLN A 423 -0.16 -38.80 10.57
N PHE A 424 -0.97 -38.94 9.53
CA PHE A 424 -1.90 -37.90 9.07
C PHE A 424 -3.12 -38.49 8.36
N GLU A 425 -4.18 -37.71 8.22
CA GLU A 425 -5.39 -38.07 7.48
C GLU A 425 -5.50 -37.23 6.22
N LEU A 426 -5.77 -37.90 5.09
CA LEU A 426 -6.12 -37.31 3.82
C LEU A 426 -7.64 -37.13 3.73
N PHE A 427 -8.10 -35.89 3.64
CA PHE A 427 -9.50 -35.51 3.47
C PHE A 427 -9.79 -35.06 2.03
N PHE A 428 -10.88 -35.54 1.46
CA PHE A 428 -11.40 -35.06 0.17
C PHE A 428 -12.92 -35.26 0.07
N SER A 429 -13.58 -34.52 -0.83
CA SER A 429 -15.05 -34.57 -1.00
C SER A 429 -15.46 -34.88 -2.44
N LEU A 430 -16.29 -35.89 -2.66
CA LEU A 430 -16.78 -36.21 -3.99
C LEU A 430 -18.19 -35.65 -4.20
N ASP A 431 -18.42 -35.00 -5.33
CA ASP A 431 -19.73 -34.54 -5.81
C ASP A 431 -20.51 -35.65 -6.55
N GLN A 432 -19.81 -36.70 -6.97
CA GLN A 432 -20.36 -37.93 -7.56
C GLN A 432 -19.42 -39.12 -7.30
N PRO A 433 -19.92 -40.38 -7.34
CA PRO A 433 -19.05 -41.54 -7.18
C PRO A 433 -17.91 -41.56 -8.22
N ALA A 434 -16.68 -41.77 -7.78
CA ALA A 434 -15.49 -41.71 -8.63
C ALA A 434 -14.44 -42.74 -8.23
N ILE A 435 -13.63 -43.15 -9.21
CA ILE A 435 -12.42 -43.95 -8.97
C ILE A 435 -11.28 -42.98 -8.65
N CYS A 436 -10.63 -43.20 -7.51
CA CYS A 436 -9.57 -42.34 -7.01
C CYS A 436 -8.26 -43.12 -6.79
N SER A 437 -7.13 -42.44 -6.96
CA SER A 437 -5.79 -42.94 -6.63
C SER A 437 -5.06 -41.86 -5.84
N ALA A 438 -4.30 -42.22 -4.81
CA ALA A 438 -3.46 -41.27 -4.09
C ALA A 438 -2.03 -41.78 -3.95
N GLU A 439 -1.06 -40.89 -4.12
CA GLU A 439 0.37 -41.22 -4.18
C GLU A 439 1.23 -40.16 -3.48
N LEU A 440 2.38 -40.56 -2.95
CA LEU A 440 3.37 -39.68 -2.34
C LEU A 440 4.61 -39.53 -3.22
N TYR A 441 5.16 -38.31 -3.25
CA TYR A 441 6.39 -37.94 -3.95
C TYR A 441 7.33 -37.19 -3.01
N ASN A 442 8.64 -37.26 -3.27
CA ASN A 442 9.62 -36.41 -2.58
C ASN A 442 9.67 -34.99 -3.17
N ALA A 443 10.44 -34.09 -2.55
CA ALA A 443 10.60 -32.71 -3.00
C ALA A 443 11.23 -32.57 -4.41
N GLN A 444 11.89 -33.63 -4.90
CA GLN A 444 12.46 -33.70 -6.25
C GLN A 444 11.47 -34.24 -7.30
N GLY A 445 10.24 -34.58 -6.89
CA GLY A 445 9.20 -35.11 -7.77
C GLY A 445 9.31 -36.61 -8.06
N GLU A 446 10.17 -37.34 -7.36
CA GLU A 446 10.27 -38.79 -7.49
C GLU A 446 9.14 -39.46 -6.70
N ARG A 447 8.46 -40.41 -7.36
CA ARG A 447 7.36 -41.18 -6.77
C ARG A 447 7.90 -42.11 -5.68
N LEU A 448 7.32 -42.03 -4.48
CA LEU A 448 7.70 -42.83 -3.32
C LEU A 448 6.86 -44.10 -3.24
N PHE A 449 5.57 -43.99 -2.95
CA PHE A 449 4.62 -45.11 -2.92
C PHE A 449 3.16 -44.64 -3.03
N PRO A 450 2.25 -45.49 -3.54
CA PRO A 450 0.82 -45.21 -3.54
C PRO A 450 0.22 -45.40 -2.14
N LEU A 451 -0.69 -44.51 -1.74
CA LEU A 451 -1.57 -44.67 -0.59
C LEU A 451 -2.73 -45.62 -0.93
N PHE A 452 -3.32 -45.45 -2.12
CA PHE A 452 -4.28 -46.36 -2.73
C PHE A 452 -4.31 -46.15 -4.23
N THR A 453 -4.74 -47.17 -4.99
CA THR A 453 -4.77 -47.12 -6.46
C THR A 453 -6.10 -47.63 -6.99
N ASN A 454 -6.73 -46.85 -7.86
CA ASN A 454 -7.99 -47.15 -8.55
C ASN A 454 -9.13 -47.62 -7.61
N GLN A 455 -9.25 -46.97 -6.46
CA GLN A 455 -10.24 -47.31 -5.45
C GLN A 455 -11.55 -46.53 -5.70
N PRO A 456 -12.72 -47.19 -5.77
CA PRO A 456 -13.99 -46.49 -5.91
C PRO A 456 -14.43 -45.86 -4.59
N PHE A 457 -14.85 -44.59 -4.65
CA PHE A 457 -15.42 -43.85 -3.54
C PHE A 457 -16.82 -43.31 -3.91
N GLN A 458 -17.71 -43.20 -2.93
CA GLN A 458 -19.07 -42.70 -3.11
C GLN A 458 -19.12 -41.16 -3.00
N ILE A 459 -20.24 -40.56 -3.37
CA ILE A 459 -20.50 -39.13 -3.10
C ILE A 459 -20.37 -38.82 -1.59
N GLY A 460 -19.80 -37.67 -1.24
CA GLY A 460 -19.62 -37.22 0.14
C GLY A 460 -18.16 -37.03 0.55
N GLN A 461 -17.94 -36.79 1.84
CA GLN A 461 -16.61 -36.57 2.42
C GLN A 461 -15.93 -37.89 2.78
N HIS A 462 -14.64 -37.99 2.51
CA HIS A 462 -13.79 -39.14 2.81
C HIS A 462 -12.57 -38.69 3.61
N ALA A 463 -12.18 -39.52 4.58
CA ALA A 463 -10.98 -39.35 5.39
C ALA A 463 -10.18 -40.66 5.35
N ILE A 464 -8.95 -40.60 4.86
CA ILE A 464 -8.06 -41.76 4.71
C ILE A 464 -6.88 -41.59 5.65
N PRO A 465 -6.75 -42.42 6.70
CA PRO A 465 -5.58 -42.38 7.56
C PRO A 465 -4.35 -42.91 6.82
N VAL A 466 -3.23 -42.22 7.02
CA VAL A 466 -1.93 -42.52 6.44
C VAL A 466 -0.89 -42.59 7.55
N ASP A 467 -0.15 -43.71 7.61
CA ASP A 467 1.01 -43.88 8.47
C ASP A 467 2.27 -44.04 7.62
N ALA A 468 3.07 -42.99 7.58
CA ALA A 468 4.39 -42.91 6.95
C ALA A 468 5.53 -42.81 7.98
N SER A 469 5.23 -43.02 9.27
CA SER A 469 6.19 -42.84 10.38
C SER A 469 7.36 -43.82 10.34
N SER A 470 7.23 -44.96 9.66
CA SER A 470 8.31 -45.95 9.48
C SER A 470 9.04 -45.85 8.16
N THR A 471 8.48 -45.14 7.17
CA THR A 471 8.95 -45.15 5.77
C THR A 471 9.58 -43.84 5.31
N LEU A 472 9.15 -42.69 5.84
CA LEU A 472 9.62 -41.36 5.42
C LEU A 472 10.38 -40.66 6.55
N THR A 473 11.34 -39.80 6.25
CA THR A 473 12.11 -39.01 7.24
C THR A 473 11.51 -37.62 7.44
N THR A 474 12.06 -36.81 8.35
CA THR A 474 11.74 -35.37 8.43
C THR A 474 12.01 -34.70 7.08
N GLY A 475 11.03 -33.95 6.56
CA GLY A 475 11.14 -33.35 5.23
C GLY A 475 9.82 -32.92 4.62
N LEU A 476 9.90 -32.31 3.43
CA LEU A 476 8.77 -31.91 2.61
C LEU A 476 8.46 -32.97 1.56
N TYR A 477 7.20 -33.39 1.50
CA TYR A 477 6.66 -34.36 0.55
C TYR A 477 5.46 -33.76 -0.18
N LEU A 478 5.10 -34.36 -1.32
CA LEU A 478 3.93 -33.99 -2.11
C LEU A 478 2.98 -35.20 -2.15
N LEU A 479 1.74 -35.02 -1.70
CA LEU A 479 0.68 -35.99 -1.84
C LEU A 479 -0.18 -35.61 -3.03
N GLN A 480 -0.29 -36.50 -4.01
CA GLN A 480 -1.15 -36.33 -5.18
C GLN A 480 -2.40 -37.20 -5.03
N LEU A 481 -3.59 -36.64 -5.26
CA LEU A 481 -4.86 -37.35 -5.35
C LEU A 481 -5.41 -37.18 -6.76
N GLN A 482 -5.63 -38.28 -7.45
CA GLN A 482 -6.30 -38.34 -8.73
C GLN A 482 -7.76 -38.77 -8.52
N ILE A 483 -8.71 -38.03 -9.11
CA ILE A 483 -10.15 -38.33 -9.13
C ILE A 483 -10.58 -38.32 -10.61
N GLY A 484 -10.76 -39.51 -11.21
CA GLY A 484 -10.95 -39.62 -12.66
C GLY A 484 -9.77 -39.02 -13.44
N HIS A 485 -10.00 -37.94 -14.19
CA HIS A 485 -8.96 -37.21 -14.94
C HIS A 485 -8.36 -36.02 -14.18
N LYS A 486 -8.93 -35.63 -13.03
CA LYS A 486 -8.43 -34.51 -12.23
C LYS A 486 -7.32 -34.96 -11.31
N ILE A 487 -6.27 -34.15 -11.20
CA ILE A 487 -5.12 -34.40 -10.32
C ILE A 487 -4.97 -33.20 -9.39
N MET A 488 -4.95 -33.45 -8.08
CA MET A 488 -4.73 -32.44 -7.06
C MET A 488 -3.50 -32.80 -6.24
N THR A 489 -2.73 -31.79 -5.82
CA THR A 489 -1.50 -32.02 -5.04
C THR A 489 -1.51 -31.19 -3.75
N LYS A 490 -1.13 -31.79 -2.63
CA LYS A 490 -0.99 -31.14 -1.32
C LYS A 490 0.41 -31.38 -0.75
N LYS A 491 1.03 -30.33 -0.20
CA LYS A 491 2.28 -30.45 0.56
C LYS A 491 2.03 -31.21 1.86
N VAL A 492 2.91 -32.14 2.21
CA VAL A 492 2.92 -32.85 3.50
C VAL A 492 4.28 -32.65 4.14
N VAL A 493 4.30 -32.06 5.34
CA VAL A 493 5.52 -31.79 6.10
C VAL A 493 5.61 -32.82 7.21
N LEU A 494 6.68 -33.60 7.23
CA LEU A 494 6.98 -34.51 8.33
C LEU A 494 8.02 -33.89 9.24
N VAL A 495 7.74 -33.85 10.54
CA VAL A 495 8.63 -33.36 11.60
C VAL A 495 8.73 -34.47 12.64
N LYS A 496 9.75 -35.32 12.51
CA LYS A 496 10.07 -36.36 13.49
C LYS A 496 11.04 -35.86 14.55
#